data_AF-A0A937PHQ1-F1
#
_entry.id   AF-A0A937PHQ1-F1
#
_cell.length_a   1.000
_cell.length_b   1.000
_cell.length_c   1.000
_cell.angle_alpha   90.00
_cell.angle_beta   90.00
_cell.angle_gamma   90.00
#
_symmetry.space_group_name_H-M   'P 1'
#
loop_
_entity.id
_entity.type
_entity.pdbx_description
1 polymer ?
#
loop_
_entity_poly.entity_id
_entity_poly.type
_entity_poly.pdbx_seq_one_letter_code
_entity_poly.pdbx_strand_id
1 'polypeptide(L)' 'MFTDEDYRNYFSELENISQKALIIYTDLLNELSDLSIRSKLYPIMSEELEAFRVMKKYKEKFL' A
#
# COMPACT_ATOMS: atom_id res chain seq x y z
N MET A 1 -10.29 -0.27 25.76
CA MET A 1 -10.93 -1.09 24.70
C MET A 1 -10.89 -0.25 23.44
N PHE A 2 -10.37 -0.75 22.34
CA PHE A 2 -10.38 -0.02 21.06
C PHE A 2 -11.82 0.08 20.55
N THR A 3 -12.22 1.26 20.10
CA THR A 3 -13.52 1.54 19.52
C THR A 3 -13.49 1.30 18.00
N ASP A 4 -14.66 1.16 17.38
CA ASP A 4 -14.76 1.06 15.92
C ASP A 4 -14.23 2.33 15.21
N GLU A 5 -14.27 3.48 15.88
CA GLU A 5 -13.66 4.72 15.39
C GLU A 5 -12.13 4.64 15.42
N ASP A 6 -11.54 4.09 16.48
CA ASP A 6 -10.09 3.86 16.55
C ASP A 6 -9.60 2.93 15.43
N TYR A 7 -10.34 1.84 15.16
CA TYR A 7 -10.00 0.94 14.05
C TYR A 7 -10.13 1.63 12.68
N ARG A 8 -11.20 2.39 12.45
CA ARG A 8 -11.38 3.13 11.19
C ARG A 8 -10.29 4.16 10.95
N ASN A 9 -9.88 4.88 11.99
CA ASN A 9 -8.79 5.84 11.92
C ASN A 9 -7.46 5.14 11.63
N TYR A 10 -7.14 4.07 12.37
CA TYR A 10 -5.93 3.28 12.15
C TYR A 10 -5.82 2.71 10.73
N PHE A 11 -6.90 2.08 10.22
CA PHE A 11 -6.89 1.56 8.85
C PHE A 11 -6.83 2.67 7.79
N SER A 12 -7.36 3.87 8.07
CA SER A 12 -7.25 5.01 7.16
C SER A 12 -5.83 5.58 7.12
N GLU A 13 -5.12 5.61 8.24
CA GLU A 13 -3.71 6.00 8.28
C GLU A 13 -2.83 5.02 7.51
N LEU A 14 -3.03 3.71 7.72
CA LEU A 14 -2.31 2.69 6.98
C LEU A 14 -2.61 2.73 5.47
N GLU A 15 -3.87 2.96 5.08
CA GLU A 15 -4.26 3.11 3.67
C GLU A 15 -3.49 4.26 3.02
N ASN A 16 -3.39 5.40 3.69
CA ASN A 16 -2.67 6.57 3.20
C ASN A 16 -1.16 6.32 3.06
N ILE A 17 -0.55 5.63 4.03
CA ILE A 17 0.88 5.27 3.97
C ILE A 17 1.15 4.33 2.80
N SER A 18 0.34 3.27 2.67
CA SER A 18 0.46 2.28 1.61
C SER A 18 0.23 2.89 0.22
N GLN A 19 -0.76 3.78 0.09
CA GLN A 19 -0.98 4.54 -1.15
C GLN A 19 0.24 5.38 -1.55
N LYS A 20 0.87 6.08 -0.60
CA LYS A 20 2.09 6.86 -0.86
C LYS A 20 3.26 5.96 -1.29
N ALA A 21 3.42 4.81 -0.65
CA ALA A 21 4.45 3.85 -1.04
C ALA A 21 4.25 3.33 -2.47
N LEU A 22 3.01 3.01 -2.85
CA LEU A 22 2.67 2.58 -4.21
C LEU A 22 2.96 3.64 -5.26
N ILE A 23 2.67 4.91 -4.98
CA ILE A 23 3.02 6.03 -5.86
C ILE A 23 4.54 6.07 -6.06
N ILE A 24 5.32 6.06 -4.98
CA ILE A 24 6.79 6.09 -5.04
C ILE A 24 7.33 4.92 -5.85
N TYR A 25 6.85 3.69 -5.61
CA TYR A 25 7.32 2.52 -6.35
C TYR A 25 6.95 2.59 -7.83
N THR A 26 5.77 3.12 -8.15
CA THR A 26 5.32 3.30 -9.54
C THR A 26 6.20 4.32 -10.26
N ASP A 27 6.47 5.47 -9.62
CA ASP A 27 7.33 6.53 -10.16
C ASP A 27 8.75 6.00 -10.39
N LEU A 28 9.32 5.30 -9.41
CA LEU A 28 10.63 4.66 -9.55
C LEU A 28 10.66 3.63 -10.69
N LEU A 29 9.63 2.79 -10.85
CA LEU A 29 9.58 1.81 -11.94
C LEU A 29 9.48 2.44 -13.33
N ASN A 30 8.95 3.66 -13.42
CA ASN A 30 8.83 4.43 -14.65
C ASN A 30 10.12 5.20 -14.98
N GLU A 31 10.83 5.71 -13.97
CA GLU A 31 12.07 6.48 -14.15
C GLU A 31 13.31 5.60 -14.30
N LEU A 32 13.34 4.43 -13.67
CA LEU A 32 14.50 3.54 -13.72
C LEU A 32 14.65 2.89 -15.10
N SER A 33 15.80 3.09 -15.72
CA SER A 33 16.20 2.40 -16.95
C SER A 33 16.87 1.04 -16.69
N ASP A 34 17.41 0.84 -15.47
CA ASP A 34 18.10 -0.39 -15.08
C ASP A 34 17.12 -1.54 -14.86
N LEU A 35 17.16 -2.53 -15.77
CA LEU A 35 16.32 -3.73 -15.73
C LEU A 35 16.54 -4.58 -14.46
N SER A 36 17.76 -4.62 -13.91
CA SER A 36 18.05 -5.37 -12.68
C SER A 36 17.30 -4.76 -11.49
N ILE A 37 17.35 -3.43 -11.37
CA ILE A 37 16.65 -2.73 -10.28
C ILE A 37 15.13 -2.86 -10.47
N ARG A 38 14.61 -2.66 -11.68
CA ARG A 38 13.18 -2.85 -11.97
C ARG A 38 12.69 -4.25 -11.62
N SER A 39 13.48 -5.28 -11.94
CA SER A 39 13.12 -6.68 -11.64
C SER A 39 13.02 -6.97 -10.14
N LYS A 40 13.76 -6.24 -9.30
CA LYS A 40 13.70 -6.33 -7.83
C LYS A 40 12.58 -5.47 -7.25
N LEU A 41 12.30 -4.32 -7.86
CA LEU A 41 11.29 -3.37 -7.38
C LEU A 41 9.86 -3.83 -7.71
N TYR A 42 9.66 -4.47 -8.85
CA TYR A 42 8.34 -4.97 -9.27
C TYR A 42 7.66 -5.90 -8.26
N PRO A 43 8.32 -6.96 -7.73
CA PRO A 43 7.69 -7.81 -6.72
C PRO A 43 7.36 -7.05 -5.43
N ILE A 44 8.20 -6.10 -5.00
CA ILE A 44 7.92 -5.26 -3.82
C ILE A 44 6.65 -4.42 -4.02
N MET A 45 6.52 -3.77 -5.19
CA MET A 45 5.31 -3.02 -5.54
C MET A 45 4.08 -3.93 -5.59
N SER A 46 4.22 -5.15 -6.12
CA SER A 46 3.13 -6.11 -6.22
C SER A 46 2.66 -6.59 -4.84
N GLU A 47 3.58 -6.86 -3.91
CA GLU A 47 3.26 -7.22 -2.53
C GLU A 47 2.56 -6.07 -1.80
N GLU A 48 3.06 -4.84 -1.95
CA GLU A 48 2.43 -3.65 -1.38
C GLU A 48 1.01 -3.43 -1.92
N LEU A 49 0.79 -3.67 -3.22
CA LEU A 49 -0.52 -3.54 -3.84
C LEU A 49 -1.53 -4.55 -3.28
N GLU A 50 -1.09 -5.76 -3.00
CA GLU A 50 -1.94 -6.78 -2.39
C GLU A 50 -2.24 -6.45 -0.93
N ALA A 51 -1.23 -5.98 -0.17
CA ALA A 51 -1.42 -5.50 1.19
C ALA A 51 -2.44 -4.34 1.26
N PHE A 52 -2.33 -3.38 0.33
CA PHE A 52 -3.28 -2.27 0.18
C PHE A 52 -4.72 -2.77 -0.03
N ARG A 53 -4.92 -3.73 -0.94
CA ARG A 53 -6.25 -4.31 -1.24
C ARG A 53 -6.84 -5.01 -0.03
N VAL A 54 -6.04 -5.82 0.66
CA VAL A 54 -6.47 -6.55 1.86
C VAL A 54 -6.89 -5.56 2.94
N MET A 55 -6.10 -4.52 3.17
CA MET A 55 -6.38 -3.48 4.16
C MET A 55 -7.65 -2.69 3.85
N LYS A 56 -7.87 -2.32 2.57
CA LYS A 56 -9.10 -1.65 2.14
C LYS A 56 -10.33 -2.51 2.42
N LYS A 57 -10.25 -3.81 2.14
CA LYS A 57 -11.31 -4.78 2.46
C LYS A 57 -11.56 -4.90 3.96
N TYR A 58 -10.53 -4.80 4.80
CA TYR A 58 -10.72 -4.77 6.25
C TYR A 58 -11.41 -3.48 6.71
N LYS A 59 -10.97 -2.32 6.21
CA LYS A 59 -11.62 -1.03 6.49
C LYS A 59 -13.11 -1.03 6.14
N GLU A 60 -13.48 -1.59 4.99
CA GLU A 60 -14.87 -1.74 4.55
C GLU A 60 -15.71 -2.64 5.47
N LYS A 61 -15.12 -3.57 6.21
CA LYS A 61 -15.85 -4.41 7.20
C LYS A 61 -16.13 -3.68 8.52
N PHE A 62 -15.41 -2.60 8.81
CA PHE A 62 -15.59 -1.77 10.01
C PHE A 62 -16.40 -0.49 9.70
N LEU A 63 -16.88 -0.33 8.46
CA LEU A 63 -17.80 0.72 8.02
C LEU A 63 -19.23 0.19 7.92
#